data_AF-A0A7M4AWF8-F1
#
_entry.id   AF-A0A7M4AWF8-F1
#
_cell.length_a   1.000
_cell.length_b   1.000
_cell.length_c   1.000
_cell.angle_alpha   90.00
_cell.angle_beta   90.00
_cell.angle_gamma   90.00
#
_symmetry.space_group_name_H-M   'P 1'
#
loop_
_entity.id
_entity.type
_entity.pdbx_description
1 polymer ?
#
loop_
_entity_poly.entity_id
_entity_poly.type
_entity_poly.pdbx_seq_one_letter_code
_entity_poly.pdbx_strand_id
1 'polypeptide(L)'
;MPATGMRNMTASLVTPGSIIAKEGDHEQGEGTVAAGGNIVSTVVGYVHISEGTISVTASKPIVVPAVGDTVLCEVVKLNEKNGEAMILCVEGKPGSLQPQHLYGQFFVTGLVDRFMHQTSDAMRRRDVCRALVKEVDPVVRLDFRERDDCGVLHAICPSCGDGLEAEQDGDWNVTCNTCEYRSYRALADNFGAGWAELDQGASALNNSGKRWGAAAEARFAKGPAGRATFISMDVREDGRERTYFRFEGQGGGGGRGRKQRAAPGTRLFVGGLPREIGTKELEDLFKGHGDMTDCVVLTDDAGVNRGFGFVTYAEKSMADAAIKALDGHRINGRRIGVRDADDDKKKGRKERKEPEGLKLYIGNLPFTATQEQLNALVASHATVNEVILATGPGG
;
A
#
# COMPACT_ATOMS: atom_id res chain seq x y z
N MET A 1 16.61 59.02 48.44
CA MET A 1 15.60 58.02 48.03
C MET A 1 15.89 57.62 46.60
N PRO A 2 16.47 56.45 46.33
CA PRO A 2 16.60 55.97 44.97
C PRO A 2 15.32 55.25 44.56
N ALA A 3 14.77 55.62 43.41
CA ALA A 3 13.67 54.94 42.75
C ALA A 3 14.06 53.49 42.48
N THR A 4 13.34 52.56 43.09
CA THR A 4 13.53 51.12 42.92
C THR A 4 13.17 50.75 41.48
N GLY A 5 14.17 50.24 40.75
CA GLY A 5 14.11 50.02 39.32
C GLY A 5 12.99 49.09 38.88
N MET A 6 12.08 49.63 38.07
CA MET A 6 11.33 48.84 37.10
C MET A 6 12.33 48.37 36.03
N ARG A 7 12.95 47.21 36.26
CA ARG A 7 13.59 46.45 35.20
C ARG A 7 12.46 45.88 34.35
N ASN A 8 12.28 46.41 33.15
CA ASN A 8 11.60 45.71 32.06
C ASN A 8 12.29 44.34 31.87
N MET A 9 11.77 43.30 32.51
CA MET A 9 12.23 41.92 32.30
C MET A 9 11.58 41.41 31.02
N THR A 10 12.28 41.59 29.91
CA THR A 10 11.99 40.92 28.65
C THR A 10 12.37 39.44 28.75
N ALA A 11 11.35 38.58 28.62
CA ALA A 11 11.38 37.17 28.21
C ALA A 11 12.40 36.25 28.92
N SER A 12 12.16 35.92 30.19
CA SER A 12 12.75 34.73 30.81
C SER A 12 12.00 33.48 30.35
N LEU A 13 12.65 32.66 29.54
CA LEU A 13 12.20 31.28 29.27
C LEU A 13 12.18 30.53 30.61
N VAL A 14 11.04 29.93 30.96
CA VAL A 14 10.85 29.17 32.21
C VAL A 14 10.54 27.71 31.88
N THR A 15 10.89 26.81 32.81
CA THR A 15 10.61 25.38 32.71
C THR A 15 9.56 24.97 33.74
N PRO A 16 8.85 23.84 33.57
CA PRO A 16 7.97 23.30 34.59
C PRO A 16 8.70 23.19 35.94
N GLY A 17 8.09 23.71 37.01
CA GLY A 17 8.68 23.78 38.34
C GLY A 17 9.47 25.06 38.65
N SER A 18 9.71 25.95 37.67
CA SER A 18 10.32 27.25 37.93
C SER A 18 9.36 28.16 38.70
N ILE A 19 9.87 28.80 39.76
CA ILE A 19 9.12 29.80 40.54
C ILE A 19 9.15 31.13 39.77
N ILE A 20 7.98 31.69 39.50
CA ILE A 20 7.80 32.89 38.67
C ILE A 20 7.51 34.12 39.54
N ALA A 21 6.66 33.98 40.54
CA ALA A 21 6.26 35.05 41.46
C ALA A 21 5.78 34.49 42.80
N LYS A 22 5.54 35.38 43.76
CA LYS A 22 4.89 35.03 45.04
C LYS A 22 3.39 35.16 44.92
N GLU A 23 2.69 34.32 45.68
CA GLU A 23 1.24 34.35 45.78
C GLU A 23 0.80 35.66 46.48
N GLY A 24 -0.02 36.46 45.80
CA GLY A 24 -0.50 37.77 46.27
C GLY A 24 0.07 38.99 45.53
N ASP A 25 1.22 38.86 44.87
CA ASP A 25 1.76 39.94 44.00
C ASP A 25 1.05 39.96 42.63
N HIS A 26 0.58 38.79 42.20
CA HIS A 26 -0.06 38.56 40.90
C HIS A 26 -1.11 37.44 40.99
N GLU A 27 -2.07 37.44 40.08
CA GLU A 27 -3.06 36.37 39.91
C GLU A 27 -2.53 35.26 38.99
N GLN A 28 -3.03 34.02 39.19
CA GLN A 28 -2.62 32.84 38.43
C GLN A 28 -3.30 32.84 37.04
N GLY A 29 -2.49 32.77 35.98
CA GLY A 29 -2.95 32.60 34.60
C GLY A 29 -2.64 31.23 34.01
N GLU A 30 -2.89 31.07 32.71
CA GLU A 30 -2.65 29.83 31.96
C GLU A 30 -1.15 29.43 32.00
N GLY A 31 -0.89 28.12 32.12
CA GLY A 31 0.50 27.60 32.20
C GLY A 31 1.19 27.80 33.55
N THR A 32 0.46 28.25 34.58
CA THR A 32 0.98 28.42 35.95
C THR A 32 0.10 27.74 37.00
N VAL A 33 0.66 27.45 38.18
CA VAL A 33 -0.05 26.89 39.34
C VAL A 33 0.48 27.49 40.64
N ALA A 34 -0.40 27.80 41.59
CA ALA A 34 0.00 28.19 42.94
C ALA A 34 0.41 26.95 43.77
N ALA A 35 1.64 26.93 44.28
CA ALA A 35 2.15 25.87 45.14
C ALA A 35 3.10 26.44 46.20
N GLY A 36 2.77 26.24 47.48
CA GLY A 36 3.62 26.61 48.60
C GLY A 36 3.89 28.13 48.72
N GLY A 37 2.88 28.97 48.48
CA GLY A 37 3.01 30.43 48.56
C GLY A 37 3.69 31.08 47.34
N ASN A 38 3.93 30.31 46.27
CA ASN A 38 4.56 30.78 45.04
C ASN A 38 3.74 30.38 43.81
N ILE A 39 3.82 31.19 42.76
CA ILE A 39 3.32 30.88 41.42
C ILE A 39 4.44 30.16 40.67
N VAL A 40 4.14 28.93 40.23
CA VAL A 40 5.10 28.01 39.60
C VAL A 40 4.66 27.71 38.17
N SER A 41 5.60 27.60 37.22
CA SER A 41 5.28 27.21 35.85
C SER A 41 4.91 25.73 35.77
N THR A 42 3.89 25.39 34.96
CA THR A 42 3.55 23.99 34.60
C THR A 42 4.04 23.61 33.21
N VAL A 43 4.45 24.58 32.40
CA VAL A 43 4.87 24.39 30.99
C VAL A 43 6.24 25.02 30.72
N VAL A 44 6.91 24.59 29.63
CA VAL A 44 8.12 25.28 29.14
C VAL A 44 7.69 26.42 28.24
N GLY A 45 8.03 27.66 28.57
CA GLY A 45 7.51 28.79 27.82
C GLY A 45 8.03 30.15 28.27
N TYR A 46 7.45 31.20 27.69
CA TYR A 46 7.78 32.58 28.04
C TYR A 46 6.74 33.12 29.02
N VAL A 47 7.23 33.82 30.05
CA VAL A 47 6.37 34.48 31.03
C VAL A 47 5.75 35.73 30.42
N HIS A 48 4.43 35.83 30.48
CA HIS A 48 3.65 37.01 30.12
C HIS A 48 2.91 37.52 31.35
N ILE A 49 3.07 38.81 31.65
CA ILE A 49 2.35 39.49 32.74
C ILE A 49 1.37 40.46 32.09
N SER A 50 0.07 40.28 32.32
CA SER A 50 -0.99 41.12 31.74
C SER A 50 -2.04 41.41 32.80
N GLU A 51 -2.33 42.69 33.04
CA GLU A 51 -3.35 43.17 34.00
C GLU A 51 -3.26 42.54 35.40
N GLY A 52 -2.04 42.27 35.88
CA GLY A 52 -1.81 41.66 37.20
C GLY A 52 -1.86 40.12 37.21
N THR A 53 -2.21 39.48 36.09
CA THR A 53 -2.16 38.02 35.91
C THR A 53 -0.83 37.59 35.29
N ILE A 54 -0.19 36.55 35.85
CA ILE A 54 1.00 35.91 35.28
C ILE A 54 0.59 34.63 34.55
N SER A 55 0.93 34.56 33.27
CA SER A 55 0.75 33.36 32.44
C SER A 55 2.10 32.92 31.86
N VAL A 56 2.23 31.63 31.55
CA VAL A 56 3.36 31.10 30.81
C VAL A 56 2.83 30.48 29.53
N THR A 57 3.13 31.13 28.41
CA THR A 57 2.73 30.63 27.10
C THR A 57 3.78 29.64 26.62
N ALA A 58 3.36 28.40 26.35
CA ALA A 58 4.24 27.39 25.76
C ALA A 58 4.91 27.92 24.48
N SER A 59 6.20 27.63 24.30
CA SER A 59 6.97 28.18 23.16
C SER A 59 6.39 27.83 21.78
N LYS A 60 5.54 26.79 21.69
CA LYS A 60 4.69 26.50 20.53
C LYS A 60 3.33 25.97 21.04
N PRO A 61 2.20 26.55 20.61
CA PRO A 61 0.89 26.01 20.96
C PRO A 61 0.69 24.64 20.27
N ILE A 62 -0.13 23.78 20.89
CA ILE A 62 -0.53 22.51 20.29
C ILE A 62 -1.69 22.75 19.34
N VAL A 63 -1.58 22.26 18.11
CA VAL A 63 -2.61 22.37 17.10
C VAL A 63 -3.27 21.01 16.90
N VAL A 64 -4.60 21.01 16.90
CA VAL A 64 -5.42 19.85 16.53
C VAL A 64 -5.99 20.14 15.14
N PRO A 65 -5.72 19.30 14.13
CA PRO A 65 -6.31 19.47 12.81
C PRO A 65 -7.81 19.22 12.89
N ALA A 66 -8.59 20.01 12.15
CA ALA A 66 -10.02 19.88 11.99
C ALA A 66 -10.37 19.48 10.55
N VAL A 67 -11.55 18.91 10.36
CA VAL A 67 -12.08 18.63 9.01
C VAL A 67 -12.20 19.94 8.24
N GLY A 68 -11.67 19.98 7.03
CA GLY A 68 -11.59 21.16 6.17
C GLY A 68 -10.31 21.98 6.33
N ASP A 69 -9.43 21.67 7.29
CA ASP A 69 -8.12 22.30 7.38
C ASP A 69 -7.22 21.88 6.21
N THR A 70 -6.41 22.81 5.73
CA THR A 70 -5.32 22.52 4.80
C THR A 70 -4.04 22.22 5.56
N VAL A 71 -3.34 21.16 5.16
CA VAL A 71 -2.09 20.73 5.79
C VAL A 71 -0.97 20.60 4.78
N LEU A 72 0.25 20.93 5.21
CA LEU A 72 1.47 20.58 4.51
C LEU A 72 2.01 19.28 5.07
N CYS A 73 2.36 18.36 4.19
CA CYS A 73 2.78 17.02 4.56
C CYS A 73 3.90 16.50 3.66
N GLU A 74 4.67 15.55 4.18
CA GLU A 74 5.70 14.82 3.43
C GLU A 74 5.28 13.36 3.28
N VAL A 75 5.37 12.83 2.07
CA VAL A 75 5.02 11.42 1.81
C VAL A 75 6.07 10.49 2.41
N VAL A 76 5.67 9.66 3.38
CA VAL A 76 6.59 8.73 4.09
C VAL A 76 6.49 7.32 3.53
N LYS A 77 5.27 6.82 3.35
CA LYS A 77 5.02 5.44 2.94
C LYS A 77 3.98 5.39 1.83
N LEU A 78 4.24 4.54 0.84
CA LEU A 78 3.35 4.29 -0.28
C LEU A 78 3.15 2.79 -0.41
N ASN A 79 1.89 2.37 -0.43
CA ASN A 79 1.47 1.02 -0.77
C ASN A 79 0.66 1.07 -2.07
N GLU A 80 0.20 -0.08 -2.58
CA GLU A 80 -0.46 -0.12 -3.89
C GLU A 80 -1.72 0.77 -3.98
N LYS A 81 -2.57 0.78 -2.95
CA LYS A 81 -3.87 1.50 -2.96
C LYS A 81 -3.96 2.68 -1.99
N ASN A 82 -3.06 2.75 -1.02
CA ASN A 82 -3.04 3.79 0.00
C ASN A 82 -1.61 4.24 0.30
N GLY A 83 -1.49 5.39 0.93
CA GLY A 83 -0.22 5.95 1.39
C GLY A 83 -0.39 6.62 2.74
N GLU A 84 0.74 6.98 3.32
CA GLU A 84 0.88 7.65 4.60
C GLU A 84 1.80 8.85 4.41
N ALA A 85 1.31 10.02 4.82
CA ALA A 85 2.05 11.26 4.81
C ALA A 85 2.20 11.78 6.25
N MET A 86 3.39 12.26 6.58
CA MET A 86 3.66 12.94 7.83
C MET A 86 3.26 14.39 7.70
N ILE A 87 2.35 14.84 8.57
CA ILE A 87 1.89 16.22 8.58
C ILE A 87 2.94 17.09 9.26
N LEU A 88 3.45 18.08 8.53
CA LEU A 88 4.47 19.00 8.98
C LEU A 88 3.86 20.18 9.72
N CYS A 89 2.78 20.75 9.16
CA CYS A 89 2.04 21.85 9.78
C CYS A 89 0.63 21.97 9.20
N VAL A 90 -0.26 22.62 9.96
CA VAL A 90 -1.57 23.06 9.50
C VAL A 90 -1.45 24.50 9.01
N GLU A 91 -1.87 24.78 7.78
CA GLU A 91 -1.79 26.14 7.23
C GLU A 91 -2.66 27.11 8.04
N GLY A 92 -2.14 28.31 8.30
CA GLY A 92 -2.82 29.34 9.09
C GLY A 92 -2.82 29.13 10.61
N LYS A 93 -2.37 27.97 11.11
CA LYS A 93 -2.31 27.67 12.56
C LYS A 93 -0.85 27.45 13.00
N PRO A 94 -0.17 28.47 13.55
CA PRO A 94 1.19 28.28 14.04
C PRO A 94 1.16 27.38 15.28
N GLY A 95 1.86 26.25 15.25
CA GLY A 95 1.96 25.34 16.39
C GLY A 95 2.45 23.96 16.03
N SER A 96 2.47 23.04 17.00
CA SER A 96 2.93 21.66 16.83
C SER A 96 1.78 20.67 16.91
N LEU A 97 1.85 19.61 16.13
CA LEU A 97 0.87 18.54 16.11
C LEU A 97 1.12 17.53 17.23
N GLN A 98 0.05 16.94 17.74
CA GLN A 98 0.17 15.80 18.65
C GLN A 98 0.61 14.54 17.87
N PRO A 99 1.34 13.60 18.50
CA PRO A 99 1.80 12.37 17.85
C PRO A 99 0.68 11.56 17.16
N GLN A 100 -0.52 11.56 17.76
CA GLN A 100 -1.69 10.87 17.21
C GLN A 100 -2.22 11.47 15.88
N HIS A 101 -1.93 12.75 15.61
CA HIS A 101 -2.32 13.45 14.39
C HIS A 101 -1.13 13.71 13.46
N LEU A 102 0.04 13.14 13.77
CA LEU A 102 1.27 13.40 13.01
C LEU A 102 1.25 12.70 11.64
N TYR A 103 0.47 11.65 11.48
CA TYR A 103 0.40 10.86 10.25
C TYR A 103 -1.02 10.85 9.70
N GLY A 104 -1.15 11.22 8.44
CA GLY A 104 -2.38 11.16 7.67
C GLY A 104 -2.34 10.05 6.63
N GLN A 105 -3.46 9.35 6.47
CA GLN A 105 -3.63 8.33 5.43
C GLN A 105 -4.38 8.90 4.22
N PHE A 106 -3.99 8.47 3.04
CA PHE A 106 -4.65 8.83 1.80
C PHE A 106 -4.81 7.62 0.88
N PHE A 107 -5.75 7.71 -0.06
CA PHE A 107 -6.08 6.64 -1.01
C PHE A 107 -5.85 7.10 -2.43
N VAL A 108 -5.59 6.14 -3.33
CA VAL A 108 -5.31 6.43 -4.74
C VAL A 108 -6.45 7.21 -5.43
N THR A 109 -7.69 7.04 -4.96
CA THR A 109 -8.89 7.70 -5.49
C THR A 109 -8.96 9.19 -5.15
N GLY A 110 -8.28 9.61 -4.08
CA GLY A 110 -8.24 10.99 -3.59
C GLY A 110 -6.96 11.73 -3.97
N LEU A 111 -6.21 11.25 -4.97
CA LEU A 111 -4.96 11.90 -5.40
C LEU A 111 -5.17 12.90 -6.53
N VAL A 112 -5.87 12.49 -7.58
CA VAL A 112 -6.10 13.31 -8.78
C VAL A 112 -7.28 12.74 -9.54
N ASP A 113 -7.97 13.57 -10.33
CA ASP A 113 -9.03 13.11 -11.24
C ASP A 113 -8.46 12.46 -12.50
N ARG A 114 -7.61 11.45 -12.34
CA ARG A 114 -7.07 10.63 -13.43
C ARG A 114 -6.90 9.22 -12.92
N PHE A 115 -7.18 8.21 -13.75
CA PHE A 115 -7.09 6.83 -13.31
C PHE A 115 -5.64 6.46 -12.98
N MET A 116 -5.37 6.20 -11.70
CA MET A 116 -4.07 5.79 -11.20
C MET A 116 -4.10 4.33 -10.82
N HIS A 117 -3.16 3.54 -11.35
CA HIS A 117 -3.02 2.14 -10.97
C HIS A 117 -2.49 1.99 -9.55
N GLN A 118 -1.57 2.85 -9.13
CA GLN A 118 -0.91 2.83 -7.83
C GLN A 118 -0.69 4.24 -7.30
N THR A 119 -0.64 4.38 -5.97
CA THR A 119 -0.31 5.67 -5.32
C THR A 119 1.07 6.17 -5.72
N SER A 120 2.01 5.25 -5.93
CA SER A 120 3.35 5.56 -6.39
C SER A 120 3.36 6.27 -7.74
N ASP A 121 2.42 5.96 -8.63
CA ASP A 121 2.40 6.55 -9.98
C ASP A 121 2.04 8.06 -9.95
N ALA A 122 1.35 8.50 -8.89
CA ALA A 122 1.00 9.90 -8.66
C ALA A 122 1.97 10.63 -7.72
N MET A 123 2.59 9.95 -6.76
CA MET A 123 3.47 10.56 -5.75
C MET A 123 4.63 9.64 -5.41
N ARG A 124 5.75 10.19 -4.92
CA ARG A 124 6.88 9.41 -4.40
C ARG A 124 7.18 9.80 -2.95
N ARG A 125 8.00 8.98 -2.29
CA ARG A 125 8.48 9.29 -0.94
C ARG A 125 9.30 10.57 -0.94
N ARG A 126 9.20 11.35 0.13
CA ARG A 126 9.80 12.68 0.31
C ARG A 126 9.24 13.77 -0.60
N ASP A 127 8.23 13.48 -1.41
CA ASP A 127 7.48 14.54 -2.06
C ASP A 127 6.76 15.35 -0.97
N VAL A 128 6.86 16.68 -1.08
CA VAL A 128 6.17 17.62 -0.19
C VAL A 128 4.86 17.98 -0.85
N CYS A 129 3.76 17.81 -0.11
CA CYS A 129 2.41 17.93 -0.63
C CYS A 129 1.55 18.83 0.25
N ARG A 130 0.57 19.48 -0.37
CA ARG A 130 -0.54 20.15 0.31
C ARG A 130 -1.77 19.25 0.21
N ALA A 131 -2.45 19.02 1.33
CA ALA A 131 -3.64 18.17 1.37
C ALA A 131 -4.75 18.81 2.20
N LEU A 132 -5.99 18.41 1.91
CA LEU A 132 -7.17 18.76 2.69
C LEU A 132 -7.48 17.65 3.70
N VAL A 133 -7.75 18.02 4.95
CA VAL A 133 -8.16 17.07 5.99
C VAL A 133 -9.65 16.74 5.83
N LYS A 134 -9.96 15.47 5.56
CA LYS A 134 -11.33 14.96 5.39
C LYS A 134 -11.93 14.42 6.68
N GLU A 135 -11.11 13.73 7.46
CA GLU A 135 -11.48 13.09 8.71
C GLU A 135 -10.29 13.18 9.66
N VAL A 136 -10.55 13.18 10.97
CA VAL A 136 -9.51 13.30 12.00
C VAL A 136 -9.53 12.09 12.94
N ASP A 137 -10.72 11.61 13.30
CA ASP A 137 -10.94 10.44 14.15
C ASP A 137 -11.65 9.33 13.34
N PRO A 138 -11.21 8.05 13.40
CA PRO A 138 -10.15 7.51 14.26
C PRO A 138 -8.72 7.72 13.72
N VAL A 139 -8.59 8.14 12.47
CA VAL A 139 -7.30 8.41 11.80
C VAL A 139 -7.47 9.62 10.89
N VAL A 140 -6.44 10.46 10.81
CA VAL A 140 -6.44 11.61 9.91
C VAL A 140 -6.48 11.12 8.46
N ARG A 141 -7.52 11.48 7.71
CA ARG A 141 -7.64 11.21 6.26
C ARG A 141 -7.33 12.46 5.47
N LEU A 142 -6.45 12.31 4.49
CA LEU A 142 -6.01 13.38 3.60
C LEU A 142 -6.55 13.15 2.19
N ASP A 143 -7.00 14.24 1.58
CA ASP A 143 -7.42 14.30 0.18
C ASP A 143 -6.61 15.36 -0.57
N PHE A 144 -6.22 15.05 -1.80
CA PHE A 144 -5.42 15.91 -2.68
C PHE A 144 -6.17 16.31 -3.95
N ARG A 145 -7.38 15.79 -4.15
CA ARG A 145 -8.13 15.92 -5.41
C ARG A 145 -9.16 17.05 -5.35
N GLU A 146 -9.77 17.29 -4.20
CA GLU A 146 -10.93 18.19 -4.13
C GLU A 146 -10.64 19.66 -4.46
N ARG A 147 -9.40 20.10 -4.29
CA ARG A 147 -8.98 21.46 -4.61
C ARG A 147 -7.71 21.42 -5.45
N ASP A 148 -7.63 22.29 -6.44
CA ASP A 148 -6.50 22.36 -7.39
C ASP A 148 -5.19 22.87 -6.74
N ASP A 149 -5.31 23.55 -5.60
CA ASP A 149 -4.16 23.93 -4.77
C ASP A 149 -3.60 22.76 -3.96
N CYS A 150 -4.30 21.63 -3.88
CA CYS A 150 -3.85 20.42 -3.21
C CYS A 150 -3.16 19.47 -4.19
N GLY A 151 -2.15 18.75 -3.71
CA GLY A 151 -1.26 17.92 -4.53
C GLY A 151 0.20 18.08 -4.13
N VAL A 152 1.09 17.64 -5.01
CA VAL A 152 2.54 17.78 -4.84
C VAL A 152 2.93 19.24 -5.07
N LEU A 153 3.63 19.83 -4.11
CA LEU A 153 4.20 21.19 -4.18
C LEU A 153 5.67 21.17 -4.58
N HIS A 154 6.40 20.15 -4.13
CA HIS A 154 7.81 19.98 -4.45
C HIS A 154 8.15 18.50 -4.55
N ALA A 155 8.89 18.15 -5.60
CA ALA A 155 9.33 16.79 -5.87
C ALA A 155 10.79 16.78 -6.30
N ILE A 156 11.48 15.71 -5.93
CA ILE A 156 12.88 15.48 -6.28
C ILE A 156 13.01 14.37 -7.30
N CYS A 157 14.02 14.48 -8.15
CA CYS A 157 14.36 13.50 -9.16
C CYS A 157 14.89 12.23 -8.48
N PRO A 158 14.28 11.05 -8.73
CA PRO A 158 14.77 9.79 -8.18
C PRO A 158 16.18 9.44 -8.66
N SER A 159 16.61 9.92 -9.82
CA SER A 159 17.89 9.53 -10.43
C SER A 159 19.07 10.35 -9.91
N CYS A 160 18.95 11.69 -9.87
CA CYS A 160 20.04 12.60 -9.48
C CYS A 160 19.79 13.40 -8.20
N GLY A 161 18.57 13.42 -7.67
CA GLY A 161 18.20 14.18 -6.47
C GLY A 161 17.85 15.65 -6.69
N ASP A 162 18.00 16.18 -7.92
CA ASP A 162 17.63 17.58 -8.22
C ASP A 162 16.11 17.80 -8.19
N GLY A 163 15.70 19.05 -7.99
CA GLY A 163 14.30 19.44 -8.09
C GLY A 163 13.72 19.16 -9.48
N LEU A 164 12.48 18.70 -9.50
CA LEU A 164 11.72 18.52 -10.74
C LEU A 164 11.01 19.81 -11.13
N GLU A 165 10.92 20.06 -12.43
CA GLU A 165 10.19 21.19 -13.01
C GLU A 165 8.91 20.70 -13.69
N ALA A 166 7.87 21.53 -13.66
CA ALA A 166 6.59 21.25 -14.29
C ALA A 166 6.68 21.53 -15.79
N GLU A 167 6.65 20.48 -16.60
CA GLU A 167 6.65 20.56 -18.06
C GLU A 167 5.77 19.44 -18.61
N GLN A 168 4.81 19.78 -19.45
CA GLN A 168 3.92 18.79 -20.06
C GLN A 168 4.53 18.22 -21.34
N ASP A 169 4.82 16.92 -21.31
CA ASP A 169 5.25 16.14 -22.46
C ASP A 169 4.35 14.89 -22.59
N GLY A 170 3.26 15.06 -23.33
CA GLY A 170 2.23 14.04 -23.51
C GLY A 170 1.57 13.62 -22.20
N ASP A 171 1.91 12.42 -21.73
CA ASP A 171 1.37 11.84 -20.48
C ASP A 171 2.13 12.28 -19.22
N TRP A 172 3.36 12.79 -19.39
CA TRP A 172 4.26 13.20 -18.31
C TRP A 172 4.12 14.69 -18.04
N ASN A 173 4.22 15.09 -16.78
CA ASN A 173 4.03 16.48 -16.37
C ASN A 173 5.19 17.04 -15.54
N VAL A 174 6.21 16.23 -15.26
CA VAL A 174 7.44 16.69 -14.62
C VAL A 174 8.66 16.18 -15.37
N THR A 175 9.68 17.04 -15.42
CA THR A 175 10.98 16.79 -16.05
C THR A 175 12.11 17.13 -15.08
N CYS A 176 13.29 16.54 -15.31
CA CYS A 176 14.51 16.87 -14.62
C CYS A 176 15.51 17.45 -15.61
N ASN A 177 15.98 18.68 -15.38
CA ASN A 177 16.91 19.36 -16.28
C ASN A 177 18.32 18.77 -16.26
N THR A 178 18.68 18.00 -15.22
CA THR A 178 20.03 17.44 -15.07
C THR A 178 20.20 16.09 -15.77
N CYS A 179 19.19 15.21 -15.68
CA CYS A 179 19.29 13.83 -16.17
C CYS A 179 18.15 13.42 -17.11
N GLU A 180 17.35 14.39 -17.58
CA GLU A 180 16.23 14.21 -18.51
C GLU A 180 15.17 13.21 -18.02
N TYR A 181 15.12 12.96 -16.71
CA TYR A 181 14.12 12.08 -16.10
C TYR A 181 12.73 12.69 -16.25
N ARG A 182 11.81 11.94 -16.87
CA ARG A 182 10.41 12.33 -17.03
C ARG A 182 9.49 11.41 -16.26
N SER A 183 8.49 11.99 -15.61
CA SER A 183 7.53 11.26 -14.80
C SER A 183 6.20 11.98 -14.72
N TYR A 184 5.22 11.28 -14.15
CA TYR A 184 3.99 11.88 -13.71
C TYR A 184 4.05 12.14 -12.20
N ARG A 185 3.48 13.26 -11.75
CA ARG A 185 3.16 13.59 -10.36
C ARG A 185 1.76 14.22 -10.29
N ALA A 186 1.01 14.02 -9.22
CA ALA A 186 -0.25 14.74 -9.01
C ALA A 186 0.07 16.15 -8.51
N LEU A 187 0.25 17.11 -9.43
CA LEU A 187 0.74 18.46 -9.11
C LEU A 187 -0.36 19.32 -8.49
N ALA A 188 0.00 20.09 -7.47
CA ALA A 188 -0.78 21.25 -7.03
C ALA A 188 -0.51 22.46 -7.93
N ASP A 189 -1.40 23.44 -7.93
CA ASP A 189 -1.21 24.70 -8.68
C ASP A 189 0.12 25.39 -8.38
N ASN A 190 0.54 25.37 -7.12
CA ASN A 190 1.74 26.05 -6.62
C ASN A 190 3.03 25.24 -6.77
N PHE A 191 3.04 24.15 -7.56
CA PHE A 191 4.22 23.33 -7.72
C PHE A 191 5.43 24.13 -8.24
N GLY A 192 6.53 24.12 -7.47
CA GLY A 192 7.75 24.86 -7.81
C GLY A 192 7.67 26.40 -7.69
N ALA A 193 6.48 26.96 -7.42
CA ALA A 193 6.25 28.40 -7.35
C ALA A 193 6.19 28.95 -5.91
N GLY A 194 6.17 28.07 -4.90
CA GLY A 194 6.08 28.46 -3.50
C GLY A 194 4.77 29.19 -3.19
N TRP A 195 4.86 30.39 -2.61
CA TRP A 195 3.72 31.23 -2.23
C TRP A 195 3.26 32.20 -3.31
N ALA A 196 3.77 32.09 -4.54
CA ALA A 196 3.35 32.97 -5.62
C ALA A 196 1.89 32.71 -6.02
N GLU A 197 1.12 33.78 -6.22
CA GLU A 197 -0.16 33.71 -6.92
C GLU A 197 0.13 33.55 -8.42
N LEU A 198 -0.41 32.49 -9.03
CA LEU A 198 -0.18 32.16 -10.43
C LEU A 198 -1.48 32.33 -11.22
N ASP A 199 -1.40 32.94 -12.40
CA ASP A 199 -2.52 33.03 -13.34
C ASP A 199 -2.90 31.66 -13.92
N GLN A 200 -1.93 30.74 -14.00
CA GLN A 200 -2.14 29.36 -14.44
C GLN A 200 -1.31 28.41 -13.59
N GLY A 201 -1.99 27.55 -12.82
CA GLY A 201 -1.35 26.60 -11.93
C GLY A 201 -0.88 25.32 -12.62
N ALA A 202 0.13 24.68 -12.03
CA ALA A 202 0.69 23.44 -12.55
C ALA A 202 -0.28 22.25 -12.49
N SER A 203 -1.38 22.34 -11.72
CA SER A 203 -2.41 21.28 -11.67
C SER A 203 -3.08 21.05 -13.03
N ALA A 204 -3.13 22.08 -13.89
CA ALA A 204 -3.64 21.98 -15.26
C ALA A 204 -2.87 20.94 -16.09
N LEU A 205 -1.60 20.67 -15.75
CA LEU A 205 -0.76 19.68 -16.43
C LEU A 205 -1.09 18.23 -16.02
N ASN A 206 -1.94 18.03 -15.01
CA ASN A 206 -2.33 16.70 -14.52
C ASN A 206 -3.16 15.89 -15.54
N ASN A 207 -3.67 16.53 -16.60
CA ASN A 207 -4.50 15.90 -17.63
C ASN A 207 -5.73 15.19 -17.03
N SER A 208 -6.43 15.87 -16.12
CA SER A 208 -7.62 15.37 -15.45
C SER A 208 -8.67 14.86 -16.46
N GLY A 209 -9.30 13.73 -16.15
CA GLY A 209 -10.29 13.03 -16.98
C GLY A 209 -9.73 12.26 -18.17
N LYS A 210 -8.46 12.45 -18.57
CA LYS A 210 -7.89 11.79 -19.74
C LYS A 210 -7.34 10.40 -19.42
N ARG A 211 -7.53 9.47 -20.37
CA ARG A 211 -6.89 8.15 -20.36
C ARG A 211 -5.40 8.27 -20.64
N TRP A 212 -4.65 7.24 -20.29
CA TRP A 212 -3.23 7.15 -20.57
C TRP A 212 -2.99 6.81 -22.05
N GLY A 213 -1.93 7.38 -22.63
CA GLY A 213 -1.48 7.00 -23.96
C GLY A 213 -0.89 5.59 -23.97
N ALA A 214 -0.79 5.00 -25.16
CA ALA A 214 -0.34 3.62 -25.35
C ALA A 214 1.07 3.34 -24.76
N ALA A 215 1.98 4.33 -24.82
CA ALA A 215 3.32 4.21 -24.24
C ALA A 215 3.29 4.15 -22.71
N ALA A 216 2.41 4.92 -22.06
CA ALA A 216 2.21 4.88 -20.62
C ALA A 216 1.51 3.58 -20.20
N GLU A 217 0.46 3.16 -20.91
CA GLU A 217 -0.21 1.86 -20.68
C GLU A 217 0.74 0.67 -20.80
N ALA A 218 1.63 0.67 -21.79
CA ALA A 218 2.67 -0.34 -21.93
C ALA A 218 3.66 -0.37 -20.74
N ARG A 219 3.93 0.79 -20.12
CA ARG A 219 4.73 0.87 -18.87
C ARG A 219 3.94 0.33 -17.68
N PHE A 220 2.65 0.64 -17.56
CA PHE A 220 1.80 0.10 -16.49
C PHE A 220 1.63 -1.42 -16.56
N ALA A 221 1.57 -1.99 -17.76
CA ALA A 221 1.45 -3.42 -18.00
C ALA A 221 2.63 -4.24 -17.45
N LYS A 222 3.82 -3.64 -17.25
CA LYS A 222 4.99 -4.31 -16.66
C LYS A 222 4.85 -4.60 -15.16
N GLY A 223 3.78 -4.12 -14.52
CA GLY A 223 3.50 -4.35 -13.10
C GLY A 223 4.34 -3.47 -12.15
N PRO A 224 4.13 -3.59 -10.82
CA PRO A 224 4.76 -2.71 -9.82
C PRO A 224 6.30 -2.77 -9.85
N ALA A 225 6.88 -3.97 -10.02
CA ALA A 225 8.33 -4.16 -10.01
C ALA A 225 9.03 -3.52 -11.23
N GLY A 226 8.33 -3.42 -12.37
CA GLY A 226 8.84 -2.72 -13.55
C GLY A 226 8.58 -1.21 -13.55
N ARG A 227 7.81 -0.71 -12.57
CA ARG A 227 7.39 0.70 -12.41
C ARG A 227 8.08 1.42 -11.26
N ALA A 228 8.59 0.69 -10.28
CA ALA A 228 9.41 1.22 -9.23
C ALA A 228 10.75 1.68 -9.83
N THR A 229 10.79 2.92 -10.34
CA THR A 229 12.07 3.61 -10.48
C THR A 229 12.60 3.78 -9.06
N PHE A 230 13.58 2.96 -8.70
CA PHE A 230 14.30 3.09 -7.45
C PHE A 230 14.79 4.54 -7.33
N ILE A 231 14.57 5.16 -6.18
CA ILE A 231 15.22 6.43 -5.85
C ILE A 231 16.69 6.05 -5.60
N SER A 232 17.61 6.50 -6.44
CA SER A 232 19.05 6.21 -6.33
C SER A 232 19.60 6.60 -4.96
N MET A 233 19.05 7.67 -4.36
CA MET A 233 19.33 8.14 -3.01
C MET A 233 18.88 7.20 -1.86
N ASP A 234 18.09 6.15 -2.13
CA ASP A 234 17.79 5.10 -1.14
C ASP A 234 18.90 4.02 -1.09
N VAL A 235 19.87 4.08 -2.00
CA VAL A 235 21.11 3.29 -1.98
C VAL A 235 22.21 4.15 -1.35
N ARG A 236 22.89 3.64 -0.31
CA ARG A 236 24.12 4.26 0.19
C ARG A 236 25.18 4.18 -0.91
N GLU A 237 26.02 5.20 -1.07
CA GLU A 237 27.17 5.18 -2.01
C GLU A 237 28.15 4.01 -1.76
N ASP A 238 28.00 3.26 -0.65
CA ASP A 238 28.74 2.04 -0.33
C ASP A 238 28.17 0.76 -1.00
N GLY A 239 27.10 0.87 -1.79
CA GLY A 239 26.49 -0.25 -2.51
C GLY A 239 25.68 -1.22 -1.64
N ARG A 240 25.38 -0.88 -0.37
CA ARG A 240 24.55 -1.71 0.50
C ARG A 240 23.09 -1.27 0.46
N GLU A 241 22.18 -2.20 0.15
CA GLU A 241 20.74 -2.00 0.30
C GLU A 241 20.41 -1.69 1.78
N ARG A 242 19.55 -0.68 2.01
CA ARG A 242 18.95 -0.47 3.33
C ARG A 242 18.07 -1.67 3.66
N THR A 243 18.50 -2.50 4.60
CA THR A 243 17.64 -3.49 5.23
C THR A 243 16.61 -2.73 6.07
N TYR A 244 15.35 -2.75 5.63
CA TYR A 244 14.25 -2.39 6.53
C TYR A 244 14.32 -3.34 7.73
N PHE A 245 14.28 -2.79 8.94
CA PHE A 245 14.17 -3.55 10.19
C PHE A 245 12.95 -4.47 10.08
N ARG A 246 13.18 -5.71 9.65
CA ARG A 246 12.20 -6.78 9.76
C ARG A 246 12.22 -7.12 11.24
N PHE A 247 11.15 -6.80 11.95
CA PHE A 247 10.96 -7.24 13.32
C PHE A 247 11.21 -8.76 13.32
N GLU A 248 12.33 -9.19 13.89
CA GLU A 248 12.65 -10.60 14.10
C GLU A 248 11.72 -11.12 15.21
N GLY A 249 10.42 -11.15 14.90
CA GLY A 249 9.49 -12.05 15.53
C GLY A 249 9.88 -13.44 15.06
N GLN A 250 10.59 -14.16 15.92
CA GLN A 250 10.84 -15.58 15.83
C GLN A 250 9.49 -16.31 15.76
N GLY A 251 8.95 -16.46 14.55
CA GLY A 251 7.65 -17.04 14.28
C GLY A 251 7.58 -17.44 12.81
N GLY A 252 7.61 -18.74 12.56
CA GLY A 252 7.69 -19.35 11.24
C GLY A 252 6.67 -18.81 10.24
N GLY A 253 7.16 -18.40 9.08
CA GLY A 253 6.34 -18.01 7.93
C GLY A 253 7.11 -18.30 6.65
N GLY A 254 6.72 -19.38 5.96
CA GLY A 254 7.34 -19.85 4.73
C GLY A 254 7.24 -18.82 3.60
N GLY A 255 8.31 -18.05 3.42
CA GLY A 255 8.52 -17.21 2.25
C GLY A 255 9.20 -18.02 1.14
N ARG A 256 8.42 -18.66 0.27
CA ARG A 256 8.94 -19.16 -1.01
C ARG A 256 9.44 -17.97 -1.83
N GLY A 257 10.75 -17.84 -1.97
CA GLY A 257 11.35 -16.93 -2.94
C GLY A 257 10.74 -17.15 -4.32
N ARG A 258 10.26 -16.08 -4.95
CA ARG A 258 9.67 -16.12 -6.28
C ARG A 258 10.79 -16.32 -7.30
N LYS A 259 11.21 -17.59 -7.52
CA LYS A 259 12.09 -17.95 -8.66
C LYS A 259 11.47 -17.38 -9.95
N GLN A 260 12.31 -16.79 -10.79
CA GLN A 260 11.95 -16.23 -12.10
C GLN A 260 11.10 -17.25 -12.88
N ARG A 261 9.99 -16.82 -13.47
CA ARG A 261 9.17 -17.69 -14.31
C ARG A 261 9.95 -18.02 -15.57
N ALA A 262 10.17 -19.32 -15.82
CA ALA A 262 10.78 -19.81 -17.04
C ALA A 262 9.94 -19.42 -18.28
N ALA A 263 10.59 -19.37 -19.44
CA ALA A 263 9.95 -19.01 -20.71
C ALA A 263 8.74 -19.91 -21.00
N PRO A 264 7.66 -19.39 -21.61
CA PRO A 264 6.44 -20.15 -21.85
C PRO A 264 6.73 -21.41 -22.68
N GLY A 265 6.26 -22.57 -22.19
CA GLY A 265 6.44 -23.88 -22.84
C GLY A 265 7.76 -24.61 -22.54
N THR A 266 8.57 -24.10 -21.60
CA THR A 266 9.79 -24.81 -21.13
C THR A 266 9.59 -25.56 -19.81
N ARG A 267 8.45 -25.33 -19.15
CA ARG A 267 8.12 -25.93 -17.86
C ARG A 267 7.04 -27.00 -18.02
N LEU A 268 7.35 -28.21 -17.58
CA LEU A 268 6.46 -29.36 -17.55
C LEU A 268 5.88 -29.56 -16.15
N PHE A 269 4.61 -29.94 -16.10
CA PHE A 269 3.93 -30.49 -14.95
C PHE A 269 3.96 -32.02 -15.01
N VAL A 270 4.44 -32.65 -13.94
CA VAL A 270 4.48 -34.10 -13.79
C VAL A 270 3.52 -34.50 -12.67
N GLY A 271 2.41 -35.14 -13.01
CA GLY A 271 1.40 -35.63 -12.06
C GLY A 271 1.42 -37.14 -11.92
N GLY A 272 0.84 -37.65 -10.83
CA GLY A 272 0.72 -39.10 -10.60
C GLY A 272 1.97 -39.74 -10.00
N LEU A 273 2.84 -38.94 -9.39
CA LEU A 273 4.05 -39.41 -8.73
C LEU A 273 3.71 -40.27 -7.49
N PRO A 274 4.39 -41.41 -7.28
CA PRO A 274 4.22 -42.23 -6.06
C PRO A 274 4.79 -41.50 -4.85
N ARG A 275 4.30 -41.82 -3.64
CA ARG A 275 4.63 -41.07 -2.41
C ARG A 275 6.09 -41.15 -1.95
N GLU A 276 6.82 -42.07 -2.53
CA GLU A 276 8.21 -42.38 -2.20
C GLU A 276 9.21 -41.65 -3.10
N ILE A 277 8.76 -41.11 -4.24
CA ILE A 277 9.67 -40.48 -5.21
C ILE A 277 10.09 -39.08 -4.75
N GLY A 278 11.40 -38.87 -4.73
CA GLY A 278 12.03 -37.59 -4.43
C GLY A 278 12.44 -36.83 -5.68
N THR A 279 12.91 -35.58 -5.50
CA THR A 279 13.37 -34.72 -6.59
C THR A 279 14.53 -35.32 -7.39
N LYS A 280 15.45 -36.05 -6.74
CA LYS A 280 16.62 -36.66 -7.40
C LYS A 280 16.24 -37.78 -8.37
N GLU A 281 15.32 -38.65 -7.96
CA GLU A 281 14.84 -39.74 -8.82
C GLU A 281 14.05 -39.21 -10.01
N LEU A 282 13.28 -38.13 -9.82
CA LEU A 282 12.62 -37.43 -10.91
C LEU A 282 13.63 -36.79 -11.86
N GLU A 283 14.68 -36.18 -11.33
CA GLU A 283 15.75 -35.57 -12.13
C GLU A 283 16.47 -36.61 -13.00
N ASP A 284 16.84 -37.75 -12.44
CA ASP A 284 17.53 -38.83 -13.16
C ASP A 284 16.71 -39.38 -14.34
N LEU A 285 15.39 -39.52 -14.16
CA LEU A 285 14.47 -39.97 -15.22
C LEU A 285 14.34 -38.95 -16.36
N PHE A 286 14.30 -37.67 -16.03
CA PHE A 286 14.05 -36.60 -17.00
C PHE A 286 15.33 -36.05 -17.64
N LYS A 287 16.51 -36.31 -17.06
CA LYS A 287 17.82 -35.90 -17.58
C LYS A 287 18.17 -36.56 -18.92
N GLY A 288 17.64 -37.74 -19.22
CA GLY A 288 17.88 -38.44 -20.49
C GLY A 288 17.23 -37.81 -21.73
N HIS A 289 16.36 -36.82 -21.55
CA HIS A 289 15.53 -36.24 -22.62
C HIS A 289 15.86 -34.78 -22.96
N GLY A 290 16.81 -34.16 -22.26
CA GLY A 290 17.28 -32.81 -22.56
C GLY A 290 17.99 -32.12 -21.39
N ASP A 291 18.51 -30.92 -21.63
CA ASP A 291 19.18 -30.11 -20.60
C ASP A 291 18.16 -29.43 -19.68
N MET A 292 18.21 -29.82 -18.40
CA MET A 292 17.26 -29.40 -17.39
C MET A 292 17.81 -28.25 -16.54
N THR A 293 17.01 -27.19 -16.41
CA THR A 293 17.35 -25.99 -15.64
C THR A 293 16.85 -26.07 -14.20
N ASP A 294 15.69 -26.70 -13.95
CA ASP A 294 15.12 -26.84 -12.61
C ASP A 294 14.24 -28.09 -12.50
N CYS A 295 14.37 -28.82 -11.40
CA CYS A 295 13.53 -29.97 -11.04
C CYS A 295 13.02 -29.80 -9.62
N VAL A 296 11.71 -29.93 -9.40
CA VAL A 296 11.15 -29.88 -8.04
C VAL A 296 9.93 -30.77 -7.88
N VAL A 297 9.98 -31.68 -6.91
CA VAL A 297 8.80 -32.40 -6.40
C VAL A 297 8.20 -31.59 -5.26
N LEU A 298 6.90 -31.31 -5.30
CA LEU A 298 6.26 -30.56 -4.21
C LEU A 298 5.91 -31.50 -3.05
N THR A 299 6.41 -31.16 -1.88
CA THR A 299 6.07 -31.80 -0.60
C THR A 299 5.08 -30.95 0.20
N ASP A 300 4.32 -31.63 1.04
CA ASP A 300 3.45 -31.02 2.04
C ASP A 300 4.25 -30.58 3.28
N ASP A 301 3.61 -29.88 4.22
CA ASP A 301 4.27 -29.36 5.43
C ASP A 301 4.81 -30.48 6.34
N ALA A 302 4.31 -31.70 6.19
CA ALA A 302 4.81 -32.91 6.85
C ALA A 302 5.96 -33.63 6.10
N GLY A 303 6.48 -33.04 5.02
CA GLY A 303 7.56 -33.61 4.21
C GLY A 303 7.14 -34.72 3.24
N VAL A 304 5.86 -35.10 3.23
CA VAL A 304 5.31 -36.11 2.31
C VAL A 304 5.04 -35.49 0.95
N ASN A 305 5.40 -36.17 -0.14
CA ASN A 305 5.16 -35.61 -1.47
C ASN A 305 3.65 -35.49 -1.78
N ARG A 306 3.28 -34.44 -2.53
CA ARG A 306 1.90 -34.17 -2.94
C ARG A 306 1.49 -34.95 -4.20
N GLY A 307 2.35 -35.86 -4.67
CA GLY A 307 2.10 -36.67 -5.87
C GLY A 307 2.25 -35.91 -7.20
N PHE A 308 2.90 -34.75 -7.19
CA PHE A 308 3.22 -33.99 -8.41
C PHE A 308 4.50 -33.16 -8.27
N GLY A 309 5.10 -32.83 -9.41
CA GLY A 309 6.32 -32.04 -9.52
C GLY A 309 6.37 -31.20 -10.78
N PHE A 310 7.41 -30.39 -10.89
CA PHE A 310 7.69 -29.58 -12.07
C PHE A 310 9.12 -29.81 -12.55
N VAL A 311 9.26 -29.87 -13.86
CA VAL A 311 10.55 -29.99 -14.56
C VAL A 311 10.64 -28.83 -15.54
N THR A 312 11.76 -28.13 -15.58
CA THR A 312 11.98 -27.00 -16.48
C THR A 312 13.20 -27.28 -17.34
N TYR A 313 13.05 -27.23 -18.66
CA TYR A 313 14.12 -27.43 -19.63
C TYR A 313 14.67 -26.08 -20.13
N ALA A 314 15.86 -26.10 -20.71
CA ALA A 314 16.44 -24.93 -21.36
C ALA A 314 15.68 -24.53 -22.64
N GLU A 315 15.17 -25.52 -23.39
CA GLU A 315 14.50 -25.32 -24.67
C GLU A 315 13.14 -26.02 -24.73
N LYS A 316 12.19 -25.43 -25.46
CA LYS A 316 10.84 -26.00 -25.64
C LYS A 316 10.85 -27.32 -26.42
N SER A 317 11.74 -27.46 -27.39
CA SER A 317 11.90 -28.69 -28.19
C SER A 317 12.22 -29.91 -27.32
N MET A 318 13.04 -29.72 -26.27
CA MET A 318 13.38 -30.74 -25.28
C MET A 318 12.18 -31.10 -24.39
N ALA A 319 11.41 -30.08 -23.97
CA ALA A 319 10.19 -30.29 -23.18
C ALA A 319 9.14 -31.11 -23.95
N ASP A 320 8.94 -30.82 -25.24
CA ASP A 320 8.01 -31.55 -26.11
C ASP A 320 8.47 -33.02 -26.35
N ALA A 321 9.77 -33.27 -26.43
CA ALA A 321 10.33 -34.62 -26.53
C ALA A 321 10.12 -35.43 -25.25
N ALA A 322 10.31 -34.80 -24.08
CA ALA A 322 10.08 -35.43 -22.78
C ALA A 322 8.60 -35.76 -22.57
N ILE A 323 7.65 -34.89 -22.97
CA ILE A 323 6.21 -35.19 -22.92
C ILE A 323 5.89 -36.46 -23.74
N LYS A 324 6.38 -36.54 -24.98
CA LYS A 324 6.08 -37.68 -25.87
C LYS A 324 6.64 -39.00 -25.36
N ALA A 325 7.78 -38.98 -24.67
CA ALA A 325 8.45 -40.18 -24.19
C ALA A 325 7.94 -40.65 -22.82
N LEU A 326 7.61 -39.72 -21.92
CA LEU A 326 7.36 -40.02 -20.51
C LEU A 326 5.89 -39.91 -20.09
N ASP A 327 5.01 -39.32 -20.91
CA ASP A 327 3.57 -39.33 -20.62
C ASP A 327 3.02 -40.77 -20.64
N GLY A 328 2.44 -41.20 -19.51
CA GLY A 328 1.94 -42.57 -19.33
C GLY A 328 2.97 -43.58 -18.84
N HIS A 329 4.23 -43.18 -18.59
CA HIS A 329 5.27 -44.05 -18.03
C HIS A 329 4.87 -44.56 -16.63
N ARG A 330 5.28 -45.78 -16.28
CA ARG A 330 4.94 -46.40 -14.98
C ARG A 330 6.12 -46.32 -14.02
N ILE A 331 5.91 -45.67 -12.87
CA ILE A 331 6.88 -45.64 -11.77
C ILE A 331 6.20 -46.25 -10.53
N ASN A 332 6.81 -47.29 -9.96
CA ASN A 332 6.32 -48.05 -8.80
C ASN A 332 4.83 -48.44 -8.93
N GLY A 333 4.43 -48.90 -10.12
CA GLY A 333 3.06 -49.35 -10.41
C GLY A 333 2.05 -48.24 -10.73
N ARG A 334 2.41 -46.95 -10.60
CA ARG A 334 1.55 -45.80 -10.90
C ARG A 334 1.94 -45.15 -12.24
N ARG A 335 0.94 -44.80 -13.06
CA ARG A 335 1.18 -44.08 -14.32
C ARG A 335 1.38 -42.59 -14.03
N ILE A 336 2.48 -42.03 -14.52
CA ILE A 336 2.71 -40.59 -14.48
C ILE A 336 2.06 -39.92 -15.69
N GLY A 337 1.61 -38.68 -15.51
CA GLY A 337 1.13 -37.83 -16.58
C GLY A 337 2.04 -36.62 -16.72
N VAL A 338 2.54 -36.37 -17.93
CA VAL A 338 3.46 -35.25 -18.20
C VAL A 338 2.77 -34.29 -19.18
N ARG A 339 2.65 -33.02 -18.79
CA ARG A 339 1.98 -31.99 -19.60
C ARG A 339 2.73 -30.67 -19.51
N ASP A 340 2.51 -29.78 -20.48
CA ASP A 340 3.00 -28.40 -20.40
C ASP A 340 2.29 -27.67 -19.24
N ALA A 341 3.08 -27.08 -18.34
CA ALA A 341 2.57 -26.39 -17.16
C ALA A 341 1.85 -25.07 -17.49
N ASP A 342 2.05 -24.51 -18.69
CA ASP A 342 1.39 -23.28 -19.14
C ASP A 342 0.13 -23.55 -20.00
N ASP A 343 -0.12 -24.79 -20.43
CA ASP A 343 -1.24 -25.13 -21.33
C ASP A 343 -2.60 -25.20 -20.60
N ASP A 344 -2.60 -25.30 -19.26
CA ASP A 344 -3.79 -25.14 -18.43
C ASP A 344 -4.37 -23.71 -18.48
N LYS A 345 -3.61 -22.72 -18.98
CA LYS A 345 -4.16 -21.37 -19.24
C LYS A 345 -4.94 -21.29 -20.56
N LYS A 346 -4.70 -22.19 -21.52
CA LYS A 346 -5.40 -22.20 -22.83
C LYS A 346 -6.70 -22.97 -22.80
N LYS A 347 -6.83 -23.98 -21.94
CA LYS A 347 -8.16 -24.47 -21.54
C LYS A 347 -8.74 -23.49 -20.54
N GLY A 348 -9.33 -22.41 -21.09
CA GLY A 348 -10.10 -21.46 -20.32
C GLY A 348 -10.89 -22.20 -19.25
N ARG A 349 -10.77 -21.73 -18.00
CA ARG A 349 -11.67 -22.05 -16.89
C ARG A 349 -13.04 -22.23 -17.53
N LYS A 350 -13.53 -23.48 -17.66
CA LYS A 350 -14.84 -23.73 -18.26
C LYS A 350 -15.76 -22.75 -17.56
N GLU A 351 -16.27 -21.76 -18.30
CA GLU A 351 -17.31 -20.90 -17.79
C GLU A 351 -18.34 -21.87 -17.25
N ARG A 352 -18.52 -21.85 -15.93
CA ARG A 352 -19.62 -22.55 -15.32
C ARG A 352 -20.82 -21.80 -15.89
N LYS A 353 -21.40 -22.33 -16.99
CA LYS A 353 -22.63 -21.79 -17.57
C LYS A 353 -23.55 -21.50 -16.38
N GLU A 354 -24.00 -20.26 -16.27
CA GLU A 354 -25.02 -19.93 -15.29
C GLU A 354 -26.16 -20.94 -15.50
N PRO A 355 -26.54 -21.71 -14.46
CA PRO A 355 -27.64 -22.63 -14.62
C PRO A 355 -28.88 -21.84 -15.02
N GLU A 356 -29.62 -22.33 -16.02
CA GLU A 356 -30.90 -21.77 -16.50
C GLU A 356 -31.99 -21.97 -15.43
N GLY A 357 -31.79 -21.42 -14.24
CA GLY A 357 -32.70 -21.55 -13.10
C GLY A 357 -32.03 -21.29 -11.75
N LEU A 358 -32.83 -20.79 -10.81
CA LEU A 358 -32.45 -20.61 -9.41
C LEU A 358 -32.58 -21.94 -8.68
N LYS A 359 -31.51 -22.40 -8.02
CA LYS A 359 -31.55 -23.58 -7.15
C LYS A 359 -32.07 -23.18 -5.77
N LEU A 360 -33.26 -23.68 -5.41
CA LEU A 360 -33.88 -23.49 -4.10
C LEU A 360 -33.55 -24.66 -3.18
N TYR A 361 -33.07 -24.34 -1.97
CA TYR A 361 -32.88 -25.31 -0.90
C TYR A 361 -34.07 -25.25 0.06
N ILE A 362 -34.74 -26.38 0.27
CA ILE A 362 -35.86 -26.50 1.21
C ILE A 362 -35.40 -27.36 2.38
N GLY A 363 -35.17 -26.71 3.53
CA GLY A 363 -34.82 -27.38 4.78
C GLY A 363 -36.05 -27.79 5.60
N ASN A 364 -35.83 -28.58 6.65
CA ASN A 364 -36.84 -28.98 7.64
C ASN A 364 -38.00 -29.81 7.09
N LEU A 365 -37.71 -30.70 6.13
CA LEU A 365 -38.66 -31.67 5.63
C LEU A 365 -38.76 -32.85 6.59
N PRO A 366 -39.98 -33.35 6.89
CA PRO A 366 -40.13 -34.56 7.68
C PRO A 366 -39.45 -35.74 6.97
N PHE A 367 -38.88 -36.69 7.73
CA PHE A 367 -38.17 -37.86 7.18
C PHE A 367 -39.04 -38.76 6.29
N THR A 368 -40.37 -38.58 6.32
CA THR A 368 -41.34 -39.29 5.46
C THR A 368 -41.68 -38.53 4.18
N ALA A 369 -41.12 -37.35 3.96
CA ALA A 369 -41.41 -36.53 2.79
C ALA A 369 -40.86 -37.19 1.52
N THR A 370 -41.73 -37.34 0.53
CA THR A 370 -41.36 -37.91 -0.78
C THR A 370 -41.13 -36.81 -1.81
N GLN A 371 -40.35 -37.13 -2.84
CA GLN A 371 -40.03 -36.21 -3.94
C GLN A 371 -41.30 -35.76 -4.70
N GLU A 372 -42.31 -36.61 -4.79
CA GLU A 372 -43.60 -36.30 -5.44
C GLU A 372 -44.41 -35.24 -4.68
N GLN A 373 -44.46 -35.35 -3.34
CA GLN A 373 -45.12 -34.36 -2.49
C GLN A 373 -44.44 -32.99 -2.54
N LEU A 374 -43.11 -32.98 -2.61
CA LEU A 374 -42.32 -31.77 -2.78
C LEU A 374 -42.56 -31.11 -4.13
N ASN A 375 -42.60 -31.91 -5.20
CA ASN A 375 -42.85 -31.38 -6.53
C ASN A 375 -44.26 -30.77 -6.62
N ALA A 376 -45.29 -31.43 -6.06
CA ALA A 376 -46.65 -30.90 -6.04
C ALA A 376 -46.77 -29.57 -5.27
N LEU A 377 -46.04 -29.42 -4.17
CA LEU A 377 -46.06 -28.21 -3.33
C LEU A 377 -45.34 -27.02 -3.99
N VAL A 378 -44.28 -27.27 -4.76
CA VAL A 378 -43.54 -26.20 -5.45
C VAL A 378 -44.17 -25.87 -6.81
N ALA A 379 -44.76 -26.86 -7.49
CA ALA A 379 -45.42 -26.68 -8.79
C ALA A 379 -46.61 -25.69 -8.74
N SER A 380 -47.24 -25.49 -7.58
CA SER A 380 -48.30 -24.47 -7.43
C SER A 380 -47.77 -23.04 -7.46
N HIS A 381 -46.46 -22.84 -7.26
CA HIS A 381 -45.85 -21.52 -7.12
C HIS A 381 -44.73 -21.23 -8.14
N ALA A 382 -44.14 -22.25 -8.76
CA ALA A 382 -43.09 -22.09 -9.76
C ALA A 382 -43.02 -23.27 -10.75
N THR A 383 -42.46 -23.02 -11.93
CA THR A 383 -42.11 -24.07 -12.90
C THR A 383 -40.86 -24.81 -12.40
N VAL A 384 -41.02 -26.10 -12.08
CA VAL A 384 -39.95 -26.92 -11.51
C VAL A 384 -39.24 -27.70 -12.62
N ASN A 385 -37.93 -27.45 -12.81
CA ASN A 385 -37.11 -28.16 -13.79
C ASN A 385 -36.58 -29.50 -13.25
N GLU A 386 -36.19 -29.55 -11.97
CA GLU A 386 -35.62 -30.74 -11.32
C GLU A 386 -35.82 -30.64 -9.80
N VAL A 387 -36.21 -31.74 -9.16
CA VAL A 387 -36.26 -31.87 -7.69
C VAL A 387 -35.29 -32.97 -7.30
N ILE A 388 -34.43 -32.71 -6.30
CA ILE A 388 -33.51 -33.73 -5.75
C ILE A 388 -33.71 -33.73 -4.24
N LEU A 389 -34.13 -34.86 -3.68
CA LEU A 389 -34.17 -35.09 -2.23
C LEU A 389 -32.83 -35.68 -1.81
N ALA A 390 -32.09 -35.00 -0.93
CA ALA A 390 -30.85 -35.54 -0.40
C ALA A 390 -31.18 -36.59 0.67
N THR A 391 -31.14 -37.87 0.32
CA THR A 391 -31.23 -38.95 1.30
C THR A 391 -29.86 -39.27 1.88
N GLY A 392 -29.81 -39.58 3.17
CA GLY A 392 -28.59 -40.02 3.84
C GLY A 392 -28.13 -41.38 3.29
N PRO A 393 -26.89 -41.81 3.60
CA PRO A 393 -26.40 -43.14 3.20
C PRO A 393 -27.20 -44.23 3.95
N GLY A 394 -28.35 -44.61 3.39
CA GLY A 394 -29.26 -45.58 4.01
C GLY A 394 -30.66 -45.70 3.40
N GLY A 395 -31.07 -44.80 2.50
CA GLY A 395 -32.39 -44.84 1.88
C GLY A 395 -32.96 -43.45 1.73
#